data_AF-A0A2J6X9Z0-F1
#
_entry.id   AF-A0A2J6X9Z0-F1
#
_cell.length_a   1.000
_cell.length_b   1.000
_cell.length_c   1.000
_cell.angle_alpha   90.00
_cell.angle_beta   90.00
_cell.angle_gamma   90.00
#
_symmetry.space_group_name_H-M   'P 1'
#
loop_
_entity.id
_entity.type
_entity.pdbx_description
1 polymer ?
#
loop_
_entity_poly.entity_id
_entity_poly.type
_entity_poly.pdbx_seq_one_letter_code
_entity_poly.pdbx_strand_id
1 'polypeptide(L)' 'MEEKTLKISKKAFINTLIILFVLMVVALIITYLIPSGSYKRVITNGIETINPNSFTFVPKIYLPIYKLFTAP' A
#
# COMPACT_ATOMS: atom_id res chain seq x y z
N MET A 1 15.69 21.46 40.77
CA MET A 1 15.25 21.67 39.38
C MET A 1 13.98 20.87 39.22
N GLU A 2 12.86 21.53 38.93
CA GLU A 2 11.55 20.89 38.89
C GLU A 2 11.41 20.07 37.60
N GLU A 3 11.53 18.75 37.71
CA GLU A 3 11.27 17.78 36.65
C GLU A 3 9.77 17.83 36.30
N LYS A 4 9.36 18.73 35.39
CA LYS A 4 8.01 18.74 34.83
C LYS A 4 7.86 17.52 33.94
N THR A 5 7.52 16.39 34.55
CA THR A 5 7.05 15.20 33.84
C THR A 5 5.93 15.62 32.90
N LEU A 6 6.18 15.53 31.60
CA LEU A 6 5.25 15.92 30.54
C LEU A 6 4.01 15.02 30.64
N LYS A 7 3.00 15.43 31.41
CA LYS A 7 1.69 14.79 31.46
C LYS A 7 1.01 15.04 30.12
N ILE A 8 1.33 14.22 29.13
CA ILE A 8 0.62 14.20 27.85
C ILE A 8 -0.87 14.01 28.17
N SER A 9 -1.65 15.02 27.82
CA SER A 9 -3.10 14.96 27.95
C SER A 9 -3.61 13.78 27.14
N LYS A 10 -4.46 12.94 27.73
CA LYS A 10 -5.15 11.83 27.05
C LYS A 10 -5.79 12.29 25.73
N LYS A 11 -6.26 13.54 25.68
CA LYS A 11 -6.79 14.18 24.48
C LYS A 11 -5.74 14.33 23.37
N ALA A 12 -4.53 14.78 23.71
CA ALA A 12 -3.43 14.94 22.77
C ALA A 12 -2.97 13.59 22.19
N PHE A 13 -2.89 12.56 23.04
CA PHE A 13 -2.55 11.21 22.59
C PHE A 13 -3.57 10.64 21.58
N ILE A 14 -4.87 10.77 21.90
CA ILE A 14 -5.95 10.34 21.00
C ILE A 14 -5.93 11.14 19.70
N ASN A 15 -5.61 12.44 19.76
CA ASN A 15 -5.53 13.28 18.56
C ASN A 15 -4.45 12.79 17.60
N THR A 16 -3.27 12.44 18.10
CA THR A 16 -2.19 11.86 17.28
C THR A 16 -2.60 10.52 16.69
N LEU A 17 -3.29 9.68 17.46
CA LEU A 17 -3.80 8.39 16.97
C LEU A 17 -4.81 8.56 15.83
N ILE A 18 -5.73 9.54 15.95
CA ILE A 18 -6.71 9.85 14.91
C ILE A 18 -6.01 10.36 13.65
N ILE A 19 -5.03 11.26 13.77
CA ILE A 19 -4.27 11.76 12.62
C ILE A 19 -3.58 10.61 11.90
N LEU A 20 -2.91 9.73 12.65
CA LEU A 20 -2.24 8.56 12.09
C LEU A 20 -3.23 7.63 11.39
N PHE A 21 -4.38 7.37 12.01
CA PHE A 21 -5.43 6.54 11.44
C PHE A 21 -5.99 7.11 10.13
N VAL A 22 -6.27 8.41 10.09
CA VAL A 22 -6.72 9.10 8.87
C VAL A 22 -5.66 8.96 7.77
N LEU A 23 -4.39 9.13 8.11
CA LEU A 23 -3.29 8.95 7.16
C LEU A 23 -3.26 7.52 6.58
N MET A 24 -3.43 6.51 7.43
CA MET A 24 -3.52 5.10 7.00
C MET A 24 -4.71 4.86 6.08
N VAL A 25 -5.89 5.41 6.40
CA VAL A 25 -7.09 5.27 5.57
C VAL A 25 -6.88 5.92 4.20
N VAL A 26 -6.29 7.11 4.14
CA VAL A 26 -5.97 7.78 2.87
C VAL A 26 -5.00 6.94 2.04
N ALA A 27 -3.95 6.40 2.64
CA ALA A 27 -3.00 5.53 1.95
C ALA A 27 -3.68 4.26 1.39
N LEU A 28 -4.62 3.66 2.14
CA LEU A 28 -5.40 2.51 1.68
C LEU A 28 -6.31 2.85 0.52
N ILE A 29 -7.00 4.00 0.57
CA ILE A 29 -7.86 4.47 -0.53
C ILE A 29 -7.02 4.66 -1.79
N ILE A 30 -5.86 5.33 -1.69
CA ILE A 30 -4.94 5.53 -2.81
C ILE A 30 -4.48 4.18 -3.38
N THR A 31 -4.07 3.25 -2.50
CA THR A 31 -3.63 1.89 -2.89
C THR A 31 -4.72 1.09 -3.59
N TYR A 32 -5.99 1.33 -3.25
CA TYR A 32 -7.13 0.67 -3.88
C TYR A 32 -7.54 1.33 -5.20
N LEU A 33 -7.48 2.67 -5.27
CA LEU A 33 -7.86 3.43 -6.46
C LEU A 33 -6.88 3.24 -7.61
N ILE A 34 -5.57 3.07 -7.32
CA ILE A 34 -4.56 2.88 -8.37
C ILE A 34 -4.68 1.45 -8.91
N PRO A 35 -5.15 1.26 -10.17
CA PRO A 35 -5.24 -0.06 -10.76
C PRO A 35 -3.83 -0.64 -10.98
N SER A 36 -3.69 -1.94 -10.78
CA SER A 36 -2.45 -2.63 -11.06
C SER A 36 -2.24 -2.71 -12.58
N GLY A 37 -1.09 -2.23 -13.06
CA GLY A 37 -0.70 -2.35 -14.47
C GLY A 37 0.40 -3.40 -14.66
N SER A 38 0.48 -3.97 -15.86
CA SER A 38 1.55 -4.88 -16.25
C SER A 38 2.16 -4.44 -17.58
N TYR A 39 3.47 -4.64 -17.71
CA TYR A 39 4.21 -4.47 -18.94
C TYR A 39 4.42 -5.82 -19.60
N LYS A 40 4.31 -5.88 -20.92
CA LYS A 40 4.64 -7.10 -21.65
C LYS A 40 6.16 -7.32 -21.64
N ARG A 41 6.56 -8.56 -21.34
CA ARG A 41 7.94 -9.03 -21.55
C ARG A 41 8.05 -9.55 -22.97
N VAL A 42 9.12 -9.17 -23.66
CA VAL A 42 9.40 -9.58 -25.03
C VAL A 42 10.81 -10.12 -25.07
N ILE A 43 11.01 -11.25 -25.76
CA ILE A 43 12.34 -11.82 -25.94
C ILE A 43 12.99 -11.08 -27.11
N THR A 44 13.99 -10.27 -26.81
CA THR A 44 14.82 -9.59 -27.81
C THR A 44 16.21 -10.18 -27.70
N ASN A 45 16.73 -10.78 -28.78
CA ASN A 45 18.06 -11.39 -28.83
C ASN A 45 18.31 -12.45 -27.75
N GLY A 46 17.29 -13.25 -27.40
CA GLY A 46 17.38 -14.28 -26.36
C GLY A 46 17.33 -13.75 -24.92
N ILE A 47 17.15 -12.44 -24.73
CA ILE A 47 17.06 -11.79 -23.41
C ILE A 47 15.63 -11.29 -23.20
N GLU A 48 15.02 -11.68 -22.09
CA GLU A 48 13.73 -11.12 -21.67
C GLU A 48 13.89 -9.62 -21.36
N THR A 49 13.28 -8.78 -22.20
CA THR A 49 13.28 -7.33 -22.05
C THR A 49 11.86 -6.83 -21.83
N ILE A 50 11.68 -5.90 -20.90
CA ILE A 50 10.38 -5.25 -20.65
C ILE A 50 10.17 -4.17 -21.72
N ASN A 51 9.03 -4.19 -22.41
CA ASN A 51 8.69 -3.13 -23.35
C ASN A 51 7.99 -1.95 -22.63
N PRO A 52 8.63 -0.77 -22.52
CA PRO A 52 8.10 0.36 -21.76
C PRO A 52 6.84 0.99 -22.40
N ASN A 53 6.60 0.79 -23.70
CA ASN A 53 5.42 1.31 -24.39
C ASN A 53 4.22 0.36 -24.35
N SER A 54 4.34 -0.78 -23.65
CA SER A 54 3.33 -1.85 -23.61
C SER A 54 2.50 -1.88 -22.33
N PHE A 55 2.46 -0.76 -21.58
CA PHE A 55 1.69 -0.67 -20.34
C PHE A 55 0.21 -0.96 -20.60
N THR A 56 -0.34 -1.92 -19.87
CA THR A 56 -1.77 -2.23 -19.91
C THR A 56 -2.27 -2.42 -18.48
N PHE A 57 -3.46 -1.86 -18.18
CA PHE A 57 -4.12 -2.12 -16.91
C PHE A 57 -4.56 -3.58 -16.86
N VAL A 58 -4.20 -4.28 -15.78
CA VAL A 58 -4.58 -5.67 -15.59
C VAL A 58 -5.77 -5.71 -14.65
N PRO A 59 -6.86 -6.41 -15.00
CA PRO A 59 -7.97 -6.61 -14.07
C PRO A 59 -7.45 -7.30 -12.81
N LYS A 60 -7.60 -6.64 -11.66
CA LYS A 60 -7.16 -7.17 -10.38
C LYS A 60 -8.05 -8.36 -10.03
N ILE A 61 -7.48 -9.56 -10.04
CA ILE A 61 -8.17 -10.74 -9.52
C ILE A 61 -8.16 -10.59 -8.00
N TYR A 62 -9.32 -10.29 -7.41
CA TYR A 62 -9.47 -10.25 -5.96
C TYR A 62 -9.28 -11.66 -5.42
N LEU A 63 -8.10 -11.93 -4.85
CA LEU A 63 -7.87 -13.17 -4.13
C LEU A 63 -8.63 -13.09 -2.80
N PRO A 64 -9.44 -14.11 -2.46
CA PRO A 64 -10.12 -14.17 -1.18
C PRO A 64 -9.10 -14.18 -0.04
N ILE A 65 -9.40 -13.49 1.06
CA ILE A 65 -8.50 -13.35 2.21
C ILE A 65 -8.10 -14.73 2.78
N TYR A 66 -8.99 -15.73 2.70
CA TYR A 66 -8.70 -17.09 3.15
C TYR A 66 -7.63 -17.81 2.31
N LYS A 67 -7.36 -17.38 1.07
CA LYS A 67 -6.29 -17.96 0.24
C LYS A 67 -4.88 -17.64 0.77
N LEU A 68 -4.72 -16.62 1.61
CA LEU A 68 -3.45 -16.34 2.29
C LEU A 68 -3.06 -17.47 3.26
N PHE A 69 -4.04 -18.17 3.83
CA PHE A 69 -3.82 -19.26 4.78
C PHE A 69 -3.69 -20.64 4.13
N THR A 70 -4.11 -20.77 2.87
CA THR A 70 -4.09 -22.04 2.12
C THR A 70 -3.10 -22.01 0.96
N ALA A 71 -2.22 -21.02 0.90
CA ALA A 71 -1.14 -21.00 -0.08
C ALA A 71 -0.16 -22.15 0.25
N PRO A 72 0.08 -23.08 -0.68
CA PRO A 72 0.99 -24.22 -0.48
C PRO A 72 2.47 -23.79 -0.41
#